data_AF-A0A1H7FPM8-F1
#
_entry.id   AF-A0A1H7FPM8-F1
#
_cell.length_a   1.000
_cell.length_b   1.000
_cell.length_c   1.000
_cell.angle_alpha   90.00
_cell.angle_beta   90.00
_cell.angle_gamma   90.00
#
_symmetry.space_group_name_H-M   'P 1'
#
loop_
_entity.id
_entity.type
_entity.pdbx_description
1 polymer ?
#
loop_
_entity_poly.entity_id
_entity_poly.type
_entity_poly.pdbx_seq_one_letter_code
_entity_poly.pdbx_strand_id
1 'polypeptide(L)'
;MTPEPQAPQAPFPPSPPSPSSGPSPVADQRRKRRNRLILFAFVYGLLIVEIVGSGRPSVAESALGGSVGVLVGLQLLQLVGLLLGRLGGTAPTLLVIGSGPLLAVRRLGQVTVLIRPIPLLPVQVLSNVVAVPALRVRLFLGGLLRIGVLVGLGAWLLAGASHFGAMVGMGFELVALLSLLSVKQRGSAAWMIFRVPTADRSVVTALALDPAEMAVQRAVMGARNGEARAALAGVTSDRLVAVRLRAAVDIAEGRYREALDALRLARVDADPAEPGGELLLARAALYGLEAGAIPHDEALAVAGAASAQAGGSMPRLYVMTEIPATEALLTGRAAEALALARTGARRSTDLQTRALTLCTLAAAQSVTGDQPAARATLARARALAPDLARLATVERLITELPLTRDRV
;
A
#
# COMPACT_ATOMS: atom_id res chain seq x y z
N MET A 1 3.91 31.27 -59.45
CA MET A 1 3.22 31.18 -58.15
C MET A 1 4.27 31.39 -57.07
N THR A 2 4.41 32.62 -56.62
CA THR A 2 5.29 33.03 -55.52
C THR A 2 4.61 32.66 -54.20
N PRO A 3 5.30 31.98 -53.27
CA PRO A 3 4.72 31.64 -51.97
C PRO A 3 4.53 32.89 -51.12
N GLU A 4 3.33 33.02 -50.58
CA GLU A 4 2.90 34.11 -49.71
C GLU A 4 3.63 34.00 -48.35
N PRO A 5 4.26 35.08 -47.85
CA PRO A 5 5.01 35.03 -46.61
C PRO A 5 4.07 34.89 -45.41
N GLN A 6 4.23 33.80 -44.66
CA GLN A 6 3.51 33.55 -43.41
C GLN A 6 3.85 34.63 -42.37
N ALA A 7 2.80 35.28 -41.85
CA ALA A 7 2.92 36.26 -40.78
C ALA A 7 3.46 35.60 -39.49
N PRO A 8 4.30 36.32 -38.71
CA PRO A 8 4.88 35.82 -37.48
C PRO A 8 3.78 35.50 -36.46
N GLN A 9 3.75 34.25 -36.00
CA GLN A 9 2.87 33.79 -34.93
C GLN A 9 3.17 34.59 -33.65
N ALA A 10 2.12 35.18 -33.07
CA ALA A 10 2.22 35.90 -31.81
C ALA A 10 2.66 34.96 -30.67
N PRO A 11 3.49 35.43 -29.72
CA PRO A 11 3.95 34.63 -28.60
C PRO A 11 2.76 34.16 -27.75
N PHE A 12 2.78 32.87 -27.39
CA PHE A 12 1.78 32.27 -26.52
C PHE A 12 1.70 33.03 -25.18
N PRO A 13 0.49 33.30 -24.66
CA PRO A 13 0.36 33.92 -23.35
C PRO A 13 0.96 33.01 -22.27
N PRO A 14 1.58 33.58 -21.22
CA PRO A 14 2.15 32.80 -20.13
C PRO A 14 1.07 31.94 -19.48
N SER A 15 1.39 30.66 -19.28
CA SER A 15 0.48 29.71 -18.63
C SER A 15 0.08 30.23 -17.25
N PRO A 16 -1.21 30.17 -16.88
CA PRO A 16 -1.64 30.60 -15.56
C PRO A 16 -0.90 29.81 -14.47
N PRO A 17 -0.55 30.44 -13.33
CA PRO A 17 0.13 29.77 -12.24
C PRO A 17 -0.68 28.56 -11.78
N SER A 18 -0.06 27.38 -11.79
CA SER A 18 -0.69 26.15 -11.34
C SER A 18 -1.19 26.35 -9.90
N PRO A 19 -2.49 26.10 -9.61
CA PRO A 19 -3.00 26.20 -8.26
C PRO A 19 -2.18 25.27 -7.37
N SER A 20 -1.65 25.81 -6.27
CA SER A 20 -0.86 25.05 -5.31
C SER A 20 -1.72 23.90 -4.79
N SER A 21 -1.46 22.70 -5.31
CA SER A 21 -2.14 21.46 -4.97
C SER A 21 -1.64 20.94 -3.62
N GLY A 22 -1.71 21.78 -2.59
CA GLY A 22 -1.64 21.32 -1.22
C GLY A 22 -2.86 20.45 -0.95
N PRO A 23 -2.73 19.29 -0.28
CA PRO A 23 -3.88 18.49 0.11
C PRO A 23 -4.84 19.37 0.91
N SER A 24 -6.12 19.39 0.51
CA SER A 24 -7.13 20.20 1.19
C SER A 24 -7.04 19.96 2.70
N PRO A 25 -6.83 21.00 3.53
CA PRO A 25 -6.60 20.88 4.97
C PRO A 25 -7.74 20.14 5.70
N VAL A 26 -8.92 20.07 5.06
CA VAL A 26 -10.14 19.43 5.56
C VAL A 26 -10.02 17.89 5.61
N ALA A 27 -9.34 17.27 4.64
CA ALA A 27 -9.19 15.80 4.59
C ALA A 27 -8.15 15.30 5.62
N ASP A 28 -7.08 16.08 5.82
CA ASP A 28 -6.04 15.77 6.80
C ASP A 28 -6.53 16.03 8.24
N GLN A 29 -7.43 17.00 8.44
CA GLN A 29 -8.11 17.25 9.71
C GLN A 29 -9.09 16.14 10.10
N ARG A 30 -9.92 15.62 9.19
CA ARG A 30 -10.86 14.51 9.49
C ARG A 30 -10.12 13.22 9.84
N ARG A 31 -8.95 13.00 9.23
CA ARG A 31 -8.11 11.81 9.42
C ARG A 31 -7.25 11.86 10.67
N LYS A 32 -6.69 13.03 11.01
CA LYS A 32 -6.13 13.30 12.35
C LYS A 32 -7.22 13.19 13.40
N ARG A 33 -8.44 13.67 13.17
CA ARG A 33 -9.58 13.49 14.09
C ARG A 33 -9.91 12.03 14.36
N ARG A 34 -9.91 11.12 13.38
CA ARG A 34 -10.26 9.70 13.60
C ARG A 34 -9.18 8.91 14.36
N ASN A 35 -7.91 9.07 14.00
CA ASN A 35 -6.82 8.43 14.75
C ASN A 35 -6.63 9.06 16.13
N ARG A 36 -6.83 10.39 16.23
CA ARG A 36 -6.97 11.06 17.52
C ARG A 36 -8.20 10.57 18.26
N LEU A 37 -9.32 10.22 17.62
CA LEU A 37 -10.52 9.71 18.31
C LEU A 37 -10.30 8.31 18.88
N ILE A 38 -9.55 7.44 18.19
CA ILE A 38 -9.24 6.10 18.70
C ILE A 38 -8.21 6.20 19.83
N LEU A 39 -7.17 7.02 19.64
CA LEU A 39 -6.19 7.29 20.70
C LEU A 39 -6.82 8.06 21.87
N PHE A 40 -7.76 8.97 21.61
CA PHE A 40 -8.52 9.73 22.61
C PHE A 40 -9.56 8.86 23.27
N ALA A 41 -10.24 7.93 22.60
CA ALA A 41 -11.12 6.97 23.28
C ALA A 41 -10.30 6.05 24.20
N PHE A 42 -9.10 5.66 23.78
CA PHE A 42 -8.18 4.87 24.59
C PHE A 42 -7.61 5.66 25.77
N VAL A 43 -7.19 6.92 25.56
CA VAL A 43 -6.61 7.81 26.59
C VAL A 43 -7.66 8.44 27.50
N TYR A 44 -8.82 8.84 26.99
CA TYR A 44 -9.96 9.39 27.75
C TYR A 44 -10.67 8.29 28.55
N GLY A 45 -10.71 7.07 28.00
CA GLY A 45 -11.03 5.85 28.74
C GLY A 45 -9.99 5.49 29.81
N LEU A 46 -8.80 6.10 29.79
CA LEU A 46 -7.72 6.01 30.79
C LEU A 46 -7.70 7.20 31.78
N LEU A 47 -8.31 8.33 31.43
CA LEU A 47 -8.28 9.59 32.21
C LEU A 47 -9.54 9.79 33.06
N ILE A 48 -10.70 9.27 32.62
CA ILE A 48 -11.92 9.19 33.46
C ILE A 48 -11.73 8.21 34.65
N VAL A 49 -10.79 7.29 34.50
CA VAL A 49 -10.35 6.26 35.47
C VAL A 49 -9.75 6.85 36.74
N GLU A 50 -9.08 8.00 36.62
CA GLU A 50 -8.32 8.60 37.73
C GLU A 50 -9.23 9.41 38.68
N ILE A 51 -10.46 9.72 38.26
CA ILE A 51 -11.35 10.64 38.99
C ILE A 51 -12.28 9.93 39.98
N VAL A 52 -12.45 8.60 39.91
CA VAL A 52 -13.50 7.91 40.69
C VAL A 52 -12.93 6.80 41.58
N GLY A 53 -12.38 7.20 42.73
CA GLY A 53 -12.12 6.31 43.85
C GLY A 53 -13.43 5.86 44.49
N SER A 54 -13.83 4.60 44.28
CA SER A 54 -14.84 3.91 45.11
C SER A 54 -14.93 2.42 44.74
N GLY A 55 -14.34 1.53 45.55
CA GLY A 55 -14.71 0.11 45.78
C GLY A 55 -15.14 -0.85 44.65
N ARG A 56 -15.06 -0.45 43.38
CA ARG A 56 -15.44 -1.21 42.18
C ARG A 56 -14.18 -1.89 41.59
N PRO A 57 -14.33 -2.93 40.75
CA PRO A 57 -13.19 -3.54 40.07
C PRO A 57 -12.29 -2.46 39.49
N SER A 58 -10.99 -2.58 39.76
CA SER A 58 -10.06 -1.48 39.54
C SER A 58 -10.16 -1.04 38.08
N VAL A 59 -10.34 0.25 37.84
CA VAL A 59 -10.54 0.72 36.46
C VAL A 59 -9.30 0.42 35.58
N ALA A 60 -8.13 0.30 36.22
CA ALA A 60 -6.92 -0.24 35.62
C ALA A 60 -7.10 -1.67 35.09
N GLU A 61 -7.74 -2.57 35.84
CA GLU A 61 -8.08 -3.94 35.39
C GLU A 61 -9.03 -3.91 34.19
N SER A 62 -10.03 -3.02 34.19
CA SER A 62 -10.94 -2.84 33.05
C SER A 62 -10.23 -2.36 31.79
N ALA A 63 -9.39 -1.33 31.92
CA ALA A 63 -8.62 -0.78 30.82
C ALA A 63 -7.61 -1.79 30.27
N LEU A 64 -6.92 -2.52 31.16
CA LEU A 64 -5.98 -3.57 30.79
C LEU A 64 -6.70 -4.73 30.09
N GLY A 65 -7.80 -5.23 30.66
CA GLY A 65 -8.60 -6.30 30.06
C GLY A 65 -9.11 -5.93 28.68
N GLY A 66 -9.73 -4.76 28.53
CA GLY A 66 -10.18 -4.25 27.23
C GLY A 66 -9.04 -4.10 26.21
N SER A 67 -7.89 -3.58 26.63
CA SER A 67 -6.70 -3.45 25.77
C SER A 67 -6.15 -4.79 25.31
N VAL A 68 -6.04 -5.75 26.23
CA VAL A 68 -5.64 -7.14 25.92
C VAL A 68 -6.64 -7.76 24.97
N GLY A 69 -7.94 -7.59 25.20
CA GLY A 69 -9.01 -8.03 24.32
C GLY A 69 -8.85 -7.48 22.90
N VAL A 70 -8.64 -6.17 22.75
CA VAL A 70 -8.43 -5.57 21.41
C VAL A 70 -7.20 -6.14 20.72
N LEU A 71 -6.07 -6.26 21.42
CA LEU A 71 -4.82 -6.77 20.84
C LEU A 71 -4.95 -8.24 20.42
N VAL A 72 -5.45 -9.09 21.32
CA VAL A 72 -5.64 -10.52 21.05
C VAL A 72 -6.72 -10.73 19.99
N GLY A 73 -7.82 -9.97 20.03
CA GLY A 73 -8.88 -10.01 19.04
C GLY A 73 -8.39 -9.64 17.63
N LEU A 74 -7.54 -8.62 17.51
CA LEU A 74 -6.89 -8.29 16.23
C LEU A 74 -6.02 -9.44 15.72
N GLN A 75 -5.24 -10.10 16.59
CA GLN A 75 -4.41 -11.23 16.19
C GLN A 75 -5.23 -12.46 15.81
N LEU A 76 -6.28 -12.74 16.58
CA LEU A 76 -7.20 -13.83 16.31
C LEU A 76 -7.89 -13.64 14.95
N LEU A 77 -8.30 -12.42 14.62
CA LEU A 77 -8.85 -12.10 13.30
C LEU A 77 -7.87 -12.44 12.15
N GLN A 78 -6.59 -12.12 12.33
CA GLN A 78 -5.53 -12.43 11.35
C GLN A 78 -5.28 -13.94 11.25
N LEU A 79 -5.22 -14.64 12.39
CA LEU A 79 -5.01 -16.08 12.46
C LEU A 79 -6.17 -16.86 11.82
N VAL A 80 -7.41 -16.51 12.15
CA VAL A 80 -8.60 -17.08 11.50
C VAL A 80 -8.55 -16.79 9.99
N GLY A 81 -8.12 -15.58 9.62
CA GLY A 81 -7.88 -15.20 8.23
C GLY A 81 -6.88 -16.09 7.49
N LEU A 82 -5.80 -16.49 8.16
CA LEU A 82 -4.78 -17.40 7.60
C LEU A 82 -5.26 -18.84 7.50
N LEU A 83 -5.80 -19.36 8.61
CA LEU A 83 -6.21 -20.76 8.72
C LEU A 83 -7.37 -21.06 7.78
N LEU A 84 -8.34 -20.15 7.69
CA LEU A 84 -9.58 -20.35 6.96
C LEU A 84 -9.62 -19.57 5.65
N GLY A 85 -8.56 -18.82 5.33
CA GLY A 85 -8.50 -17.97 4.14
C GLY A 85 -8.82 -18.72 2.87
N ARG A 86 -8.17 -19.88 2.66
CA ARG A 86 -8.35 -20.72 1.46
C ARG A 86 -9.78 -21.24 1.32
N LEU A 87 -10.41 -21.61 2.44
CA LEU A 87 -11.82 -22.02 2.47
C LEU A 87 -12.73 -20.83 2.17
N GLY A 88 -12.38 -19.65 2.67
CA GLY A 88 -13.09 -18.39 2.46
C GLY A 88 -12.81 -17.67 1.14
N GLY A 89 -12.12 -18.30 0.18
CA GLY A 89 -11.81 -17.68 -1.12
C GLY A 89 -10.79 -16.54 -1.05
N THR A 90 -9.90 -16.55 -0.06
CA THR A 90 -8.76 -15.63 0.04
C THR A 90 -7.45 -16.40 0.21
N ALA A 91 -6.33 -15.78 -0.15
CA ALA A 91 -5.03 -16.36 0.13
C ALA A 91 -4.01 -15.28 0.54
N PRO A 92 -3.07 -15.61 1.45
CA PRO A 92 -2.04 -14.68 1.85
C PRO A 92 -1.08 -14.42 0.68
N THR A 93 -0.70 -13.15 0.51
CA THR A 93 0.34 -12.70 -0.41
C THR A 93 1.60 -12.27 0.30
N LEU A 94 1.45 -11.72 1.51
CA LEU A 94 2.54 -11.24 2.34
C LEU A 94 2.20 -11.43 3.81
N LEU A 95 3.18 -11.86 4.59
CA LEU A 95 3.12 -11.89 6.05
C LEU A 95 4.11 -10.87 6.60
N VAL A 96 3.68 -10.08 7.57
CA VAL A 96 4.56 -9.19 8.32
C VAL A 96 4.46 -9.55 9.79
N ILE A 97 5.60 -9.88 10.38
CA ILE A 97 5.72 -10.24 11.79
C ILE A 97 6.34 -9.05 12.53
N GLY A 98 5.56 -8.42 13.41
CA GLY A 98 5.96 -7.26 14.20
C GLY A 98 5.91 -5.91 13.45
N SER A 99 6.55 -4.90 14.04
CA SER A 99 6.57 -3.52 13.59
C SER A 99 7.96 -2.87 13.75
N GLY A 100 8.17 -1.72 13.12
CA GLY A 100 9.48 -1.05 13.09
C GLY A 100 10.29 -1.33 11.82
N PRO A 101 11.63 -1.15 11.83
CA PRO A 101 12.46 -1.40 10.65
C PRO A 101 12.44 -2.89 10.24
N LEU A 102 12.72 -3.16 8.97
CA LEU A 102 12.86 -4.52 8.47
C LEU A 102 14.13 -5.16 9.07
N LEU A 103 13.96 -6.28 9.77
CA LEU A 103 15.05 -7.05 10.39
C LEU A 103 15.49 -8.20 9.49
N ALA A 104 14.53 -9.00 9.01
CA ALA A 104 14.81 -10.12 8.13
C ALA A 104 13.67 -10.35 7.13
N VAL A 105 14.04 -10.97 6.01
CA VAL A 105 13.10 -11.50 5.03
C VAL A 105 13.25 -13.02 5.03
N ARG A 106 12.12 -13.72 5.10
CA ARG A 106 12.04 -15.17 4.96
C ARG A 106 10.97 -15.52 3.93
N ARG A 107 11.06 -16.74 3.39
CA ARG A 107 10.09 -17.29 2.46
C ARG A 107 9.41 -18.48 3.12
N LEU A 108 8.08 -18.51 3.09
CA LEU A 108 7.27 -19.63 3.52
C LEU A 108 6.45 -20.12 2.32
N GLY A 109 6.96 -21.14 1.62
CA GLY A 109 6.41 -21.56 0.33
C GLY A 109 6.48 -20.45 -0.70
N GLN A 110 5.34 -19.96 -1.19
CA GLN A 110 5.28 -18.82 -2.13
C GLN A 110 5.10 -17.46 -1.44
N VAL A 111 4.88 -17.44 -0.13
CA VAL A 111 4.57 -16.23 0.64
C VAL A 111 5.84 -15.64 1.23
N THR A 112 6.01 -14.34 1.05
CA THR A 112 7.10 -13.58 1.66
C THR A 112 6.74 -13.24 3.11
N VAL A 113 7.67 -13.44 4.04
CA VAL A 113 7.53 -13.14 5.46
C VAL A 113 8.54 -12.05 5.84
N LEU A 114 8.03 -10.90 6.27
CA LEU A 114 8.83 -9.76 6.72
C LEU A 114 8.89 -9.77 8.25
N ILE A 115 10.08 -9.89 8.82
CA ILE A 115 10.29 -9.91 10.27
C ILE A 115 10.78 -8.53 10.71
N ARG A 116 10.15 -7.98 11.74
CA ARG A 116 10.43 -6.65 12.31
C ARG A 116 10.56 -6.76 13.84
N PRO A 117 11.34 -5.88 14.49
CA PRO A 117 11.80 -6.10 15.87
C PRO A 117 10.72 -5.94 16.94
N ILE A 118 9.66 -5.16 16.70
CA ILE A 118 8.67 -4.82 17.74
C ILE A 118 7.44 -5.75 17.61
N PRO A 119 7.22 -6.72 18.51
CA PRO A 119 6.19 -7.75 18.35
C PRO A 119 4.76 -7.32 18.74
N LEU A 120 4.50 -6.01 18.98
CA LEU A 120 3.23 -5.51 19.55
C LEU A 120 1.97 -5.91 18.75
N LEU A 121 2.08 -6.07 17.44
CA LEU A 121 1.07 -6.70 16.59
C LEU A 121 1.77 -7.86 15.86
N PRO A 122 1.82 -9.05 16.47
CA PRO A 122 2.79 -10.07 16.06
C PRO A 122 2.61 -10.50 14.61
N VAL A 123 1.39 -10.49 14.05
CA VAL A 123 1.16 -10.89 12.66
C VAL A 123 0.21 -9.92 11.94
N GLN A 124 0.64 -9.40 10.79
CA GLN A 124 -0.19 -8.74 9.81
C GLN A 124 -0.18 -9.55 8.52
N VAL A 125 -1.35 -9.75 7.94
CA VAL A 125 -1.51 -10.58 6.75
C VAL A 125 -2.09 -9.71 5.65
N LEU A 126 -1.36 -9.58 4.55
CA LEU A 126 -1.99 -9.13 3.32
C LEU A 126 -2.55 -10.35 2.61
N SER A 127 -3.85 -10.30 2.32
CA SER A 127 -4.56 -11.36 1.60
C SER A 127 -5.28 -10.78 0.39
N ASN A 128 -5.35 -11.57 -0.67
CA ASN A 128 -6.12 -11.26 -1.87
C ASN A 128 -7.22 -12.30 -2.06
N VAL A 129 -8.27 -11.91 -2.78
CA VAL A 129 -9.34 -12.82 -3.21
C VAL A 129 -8.78 -13.76 -4.28
N VAL A 130 -9.08 -15.05 -4.18
CA VAL A 130 -8.65 -16.08 -5.14
C VAL A 130 -9.82 -16.65 -5.92
N ALA A 131 -9.60 -16.97 -7.19
CA ALA A 131 -10.56 -17.68 -8.00
C ALA A 131 -10.77 -19.09 -7.44
N VAL A 132 -11.95 -19.35 -6.89
CA VAL A 132 -12.37 -20.66 -6.36
C VAL A 132 -13.82 -20.97 -6.74
N PRO A 133 -14.22 -22.25 -6.78
CA PRO A 133 -15.62 -22.63 -6.95
C PRO A 133 -16.49 -21.99 -5.86
N ALA A 134 -17.70 -21.57 -6.22
CA ALA A 134 -18.64 -20.91 -5.32
C ALA A 134 -18.05 -19.69 -4.58
N LEU A 135 -17.19 -18.90 -5.26
CA LEU A 135 -16.47 -17.76 -4.70
C LEU A 135 -17.33 -16.85 -3.82
N ARG A 136 -18.53 -16.47 -4.29
CA ARG A 136 -19.45 -15.60 -3.55
C ARG A 136 -19.82 -16.18 -2.18
N VAL A 137 -20.22 -17.45 -2.15
CA VAL A 137 -20.61 -18.16 -0.92
C VAL A 137 -19.40 -18.30 0.00
N ARG A 138 -18.24 -18.68 -0.55
CA ARG A 138 -17.00 -18.83 0.23
C ARG A 138 -16.55 -17.52 0.86
N LEU A 139 -16.57 -16.42 0.12
CA LEU A 139 -16.26 -15.09 0.66
C LEU A 139 -17.23 -14.69 1.76
N PHE A 140 -18.54 -14.88 1.54
CA PHE A 140 -19.56 -14.56 2.53
C PHE A 140 -19.39 -15.38 3.82
N LEU A 141 -19.30 -16.71 3.72
CA LEU A 141 -19.07 -17.60 4.85
C LEU A 141 -17.72 -17.34 5.53
N GLY A 142 -16.67 -17.04 4.76
CA GLY A 142 -15.37 -16.67 5.29
C GLY A 142 -15.40 -15.37 6.09
N GLY A 143 -16.16 -14.37 5.62
CA GLY A 143 -16.43 -13.13 6.35
C GLY A 143 -17.20 -13.40 7.64
N LEU A 144 -18.30 -14.15 7.55
CA LEU A 144 -19.11 -14.53 8.72
C LEU A 144 -18.30 -15.29 9.76
N LEU A 145 -17.46 -16.24 9.34
CA LEU A 145 -16.65 -17.05 10.25
C LEU A 145 -15.58 -16.22 10.96
N ARG A 146 -14.93 -15.28 10.24
CA ARG A 146 -13.95 -14.34 10.83
C ARG A 146 -14.56 -13.49 11.94
N ILE A 147 -15.75 -12.95 11.72
CA ILE A 147 -16.44 -12.10 12.70
C ILE A 147 -17.12 -12.96 13.78
N GLY A 148 -17.74 -14.06 13.39
CA GLY A 148 -18.45 -14.96 14.29
C GLY A 148 -17.55 -15.61 15.33
N VAL A 149 -16.30 -15.95 14.99
CA VAL A 149 -15.32 -16.43 15.98
C VAL A 149 -15.02 -15.36 17.04
N LEU A 150 -14.86 -14.10 16.64
CA LEU A 150 -14.63 -13.00 17.59
C LEU A 150 -15.83 -12.76 18.49
N VAL A 151 -17.03 -12.66 17.90
CA VAL A 151 -18.28 -12.41 18.64
C VAL A 151 -18.61 -13.59 19.56
N GLY A 152 -18.44 -14.83 19.08
CA GLY A 152 -18.70 -16.02 19.89
C GLY A 152 -17.78 -16.10 21.12
N LEU A 153 -16.48 -15.85 20.94
CA LEU A 153 -15.53 -15.83 22.05
C LEU A 153 -15.71 -14.60 22.94
N GLY A 154 -16.03 -13.44 22.37
CA GLY A 154 -16.34 -12.22 23.10
C GLY A 154 -17.54 -12.39 24.03
N ALA A 155 -18.66 -12.86 23.49
CA ALA A 155 -19.87 -13.19 24.24
C ALA A 155 -19.62 -14.26 25.32
N TRP A 156 -18.84 -15.30 25.02
CA TRP A 156 -18.48 -16.33 26.00
C TRP A 156 -17.66 -15.75 27.17
N LEU A 157 -16.68 -14.89 26.88
CA LEU A 157 -15.88 -14.20 27.90
C LEU A 157 -16.72 -13.20 28.72
N LEU A 158 -17.68 -12.51 28.08
CA LEU A 158 -18.63 -11.61 28.73
C LEU A 158 -19.58 -12.33 29.71
N ALA A 159 -20.00 -13.55 29.36
CA ALA A 159 -20.86 -14.38 30.20
C ALA A 159 -20.10 -15.07 31.35
N GLY A 160 -18.76 -15.04 31.32
CA GLY A 160 -17.91 -15.65 32.34
C GLY A 160 -17.96 -14.92 33.69
N ALA A 161 -17.54 -15.60 34.76
CA ALA A 161 -17.63 -15.06 36.12
C ALA A 161 -16.58 -13.99 36.46
N SER A 162 -15.47 -13.89 35.71
CA SER A 162 -14.39 -12.96 35.99
C SER A 162 -14.59 -11.60 35.32
N HIS A 163 -14.48 -10.50 36.08
CA HIS A 163 -14.55 -9.14 35.55
C HIS A 163 -13.50 -8.86 34.45
N PHE A 164 -12.23 -9.21 34.70
CA PHE A 164 -11.18 -9.09 33.67
C PHE A 164 -11.54 -9.82 32.36
N GLY A 165 -12.05 -11.04 32.45
CA GLY A 165 -12.53 -11.81 31.30
C GLY A 165 -13.61 -11.08 30.52
N ALA A 166 -14.61 -10.51 31.20
CA ALA A 166 -15.65 -9.71 30.56
C ALA A 166 -15.07 -8.48 29.83
N MET A 167 -14.06 -7.83 30.40
CA MET A 167 -13.38 -6.68 29.77
C MET A 167 -12.59 -7.11 28.52
N VAL A 168 -11.92 -8.26 28.55
CA VAL A 168 -11.30 -8.88 27.37
C VAL A 168 -12.36 -9.18 26.30
N GLY A 169 -13.51 -9.73 26.70
CA GLY A 169 -14.66 -9.99 25.82
C GLY A 169 -15.15 -8.72 25.12
N MET A 170 -15.32 -7.61 25.85
CA MET A 170 -15.66 -6.31 25.23
C MET A 170 -14.63 -5.85 24.19
N GLY A 171 -13.34 -6.13 24.43
CA GLY A 171 -12.29 -5.85 23.44
C GLY A 171 -12.45 -6.64 22.14
N PHE A 172 -12.91 -7.90 22.21
CA PHE A 172 -13.20 -8.72 21.02
C PHE A 172 -14.39 -8.15 20.24
N GLU A 173 -15.47 -7.82 20.95
CA GLU A 173 -16.66 -7.20 20.35
C GLU A 173 -16.34 -5.87 19.67
N LEU A 174 -15.49 -5.05 20.29
CA LEU A 174 -15.02 -3.80 19.68
C LEU A 174 -14.25 -4.06 18.39
N VAL A 175 -13.35 -5.05 18.36
CA VAL A 175 -12.62 -5.41 17.12
C VAL A 175 -13.56 -5.93 16.04
N ALA A 176 -14.53 -6.78 16.40
CA ALA A 176 -15.55 -7.27 15.49
C ALA A 176 -16.35 -6.10 14.89
N LEU A 177 -16.85 -5.20 15.73
CA LEU A 177 -17.59 -3.99 15.33
C LEU A 177 -16.75 -3.10 14.40
N LEU A 178 -15.51 -2.76 14.78
CA LEU A 178 -14.62 -1.93 13.97
C LEU A 178 -14.32 -2.58 12.60
N SER A 179 -14.21 -3.90 12.56
CA SER A 179 -14.00 -4.65 11.31
C SER A 179 -15.22 -4.58 10.39
N LEU A 180 -16.43 -4.51 10.94
CA LEU A 180 -17.69 -4.35 10.21
C LEU A 180 -17.89 -2.93 9.65
N LEU A 181 -17.19 -1.91 10.14
CA LEU A 181 -17.28 -0.53 9.63
C LEU A 181 -16.61 -0.33 8.27
N SER A 182 -15.79 -1.28 7.81
CA SER A 182 -14.97 -1.14 6.60
C SER A 182 -15.67 -1.58 5.31
N VAL A 183 -17.00 -1.46 5.22
CA VAL A 183 -17.86 -1.98 4.12
C VAL A 183 -17.40 -1.54 2.73
N LYS A 184 -16.81 -0.35 2.60
CA LYS A 184 -16.35 0.18 1.30
C LYS A 184 -15.04 -0.46 0.81
N GLN A 185 -14.25 -1.04 1.71
CA GLN A 185 -12.97 -1.67 1.35
C GLN A 185 -13.22 -3.07 0.82
N ARG A 186 -13.03 -3.25 -0.50
CA ARG A 186 -13.11 -4.55 -1.17
C ARG A 186 -12.17 -5.55 -0.50
N GLY A 187 -12.65 -6.79 -0.31
CA GLY A 187 -11.89 -7.84 0.40
C GLY A 187 -11.88 -7.73 1.92
N SER A 188 -12.46 -6.68 2.53
CA SER A 188 -12.65 -6.64 3.99
C SER A 188 -13.76 -7.60 4.46
N ALA A 189 -13.75 -7.98 5.74
CA ALA A 189 -14.80 -8.82 6.32
C ALA A 189 -16.18 -8.16 6.21
N ALA A 190 -16.29 -6.86 6.43
CA ALA A 190 -17.51 -6.10 6.23
C ALA A 190 -18.05 -6.19 4.81
N TRP A 191 -17.18 -5.99 3.81
CA TRP A 191 -17.56 -6.10 2.41
C TRP A 191 -17.97 -7.53 2.05
N MET A 192 -17.26 -8.52 2.57
CA MET A 192 -17.59 -9.95 2.40
C MET A 192 -18.98 -10.30 2.96
N ILE A 193 -19.37 -9.74 4.11
CA ILE A 193 -20.66 -10.03 4.74
C ILE A 193 -21.78 -9.24 4.07
N PHE A 194 -21.62 -7.93 3.88
CA PHE A 194 -22.73 -7.05 3.52
C PHE A 194 -22.83 -6.72 2.02
N ARG A 195 -21.74 -6.87 1.26
CA ARG A 195 -21.71 -6.47 -0.16
C ARG A 195 -21.59 -7.65 -1.11
N VAL A 196 -20.81 -8.68 -0.78
CA VAL A 196 -20.64 -9.85 -1.67
C VAL A 196 -21.96 -10.54 -2.03
N PRO A 197 -22.95 -10.71 -1.12
CA PRO A 197 -24.21 -11.36 -1.47
C PRO A 197 -24.98 -10.64 -2.58
N THR A 198 -24.90 -9.31 -2.61
CA THR A 198 -25.66 -8.43 -3.52
C THR A 198 -24.82 -7.83 -4.65
N ALA A 199 -23.50 -7.98 -4.60
CA ALA A 199 -22.59 -7.45 -5.62
C ALA A 199 -22.72 -8.22 -6.93
N ASP A 200 -22.64 -7.49 -8.04
CA ASP A 200 -22.60 -8.07 -9.37
C ASP A 200 -21.49 -9.12 -9.48
N ARG A 201 -21.80 -10.21 -10.21
CA ARG A 201 -20.87 -11.33 -10.35
C ARG A 201 -19.54 -10.87 -10.96
N SER A 202 -19.61 -9.96 -11.94
CA SER A 202 -18.45 -9.35 -12.61
C SER A 202 -17.52 -8.65 -11.62
N VAL A 203 -18.04 -7.89 -10.67
CA VAL A 203 -17.26 -7.18 -9.65
C VAL A 203 -16.52 -8.16 -8.75
N VAL A 204 -17.19 -9.22 -8.30
CA VAL A 204 -16.56 -10.25 -7.44
C VAL A 204 -15.49 -11.02 -8.20
N THR A 205 -15.75 -11.38 -9.47
CA THR A 205 -14.77 -12.09 -10.31
C THR A 205 -13.61 -11.22 -10.76
N ALA A 206 -13.80 -9.91 -10.91
CA ALA A 206 -12.73 -8.97 -11.25
C ALA A 206 -11.67 -8.85 -10.14
N LEU A 207 -12.06 -9.11 -8.88
CA LEU A 207 -11.15 -9.11 -7.73
C LEU A 207 -10.41 -10.43 -7.53
N ALA A 208 -10.90 -11.51 -8.14
CA ALA A 208 -10.40 -12.85 -7.89
C ALA A 208 -9.15 -13.11 -8.74
N LEU A 209 -8.02 -13.35 -8.06
CA LEU A 209 -6.78 -13.76 -8.71
C LEU A 209 -6.81 -15.26 -9.01
N ASP A 210 -6.49 -15.64 -10.23
CA ASP A 210 -6.21 -17.03 -10.56
C ASP A 210 -4.85 -17.48 -9.96
N PRO A 211 -4.49 -18.78 -10.03
CA PRO A 211 -3.23 -19.26 -9.48
C PRO A 211 -1.97 -18.63 -10.08
N ALA A 212 -1.96 -18.32 -11.39
CA ALA A 212 -0.82 -17.73 -12.07
C ALA A 212 -0.68 -16.24 -11.69
N GLU A 213 -1.78 -15.49 -11.72
CA GLU A 213 -1.85 -14.11 -11.26
C GLU A 213 -1.43 -13.97 -9.79
N MET A 214 -1.84 -14.90 -8.94
CA MET A 214 -1.43 -14.94 -7.55
C MET A 214 0.08 -15.20 -7.39
N ALA A 215 0.66 -16.05 -8.22
CA ALA A 215 2.10 -16.30 -8.22
C ALA A 215 2.87 -15.04 -8.65
N VAL A 216 2.43 -14.34 -9.70
CA VAL A 216 3.00 -13.06 -10.13
C VAL A 216 2.91 -12.03 -9.01
N GLN A 217 1.72 -11.84 -8.41
CA GLN A 217 1.52 -10.88 -7.32
C GLN A 217 2.46 -11.13 -6.13
N ARG A 218 2.61 -12.39 -5.71
CA ARG A 218 3.52 -12.77 -4.61
C ARG A 218 4.98 -12.53 -4.96
N ALA A 219 5.38 -12.85 -6.18
CA ALA A 219 6.74 -12.65 -6.66
C ALA A 219 7.06 -11.15 -6.75
N VAL A 220 6.17 -10.33 -7.35
CA VAL A 220 6.31 -8.87 -7.39
C VAL A 220 6.41 -8.31 -5.99
N MET A 221 5.47 -8.59 -5.08
CA MET A 221 5.54 -8.09 -3.70
C MET A 221 6.79 -8.54 -2.92
N GLY A 222 7.33 -9.71 -3.28
CA GLY A 222 8.56 -10.25 -2.75
C GLY A 222 9.83 -9.71 -3.40
N ALA A 223 9.72 -8.75 -4.34
CA ALA A 223 10.84 -8.24 -5.14
C ALA A 223 11.60 -9.34 -5.93
N ARG A 224 10.88 -10.40 -6.34
CA ARG A 224 11.42 -11.54 -7.11
C ARG A 224 11.04 -11.39 -8.58
N ASN A 225 11.64 -10.42 -9.26
CA ASN A 225 11.23 -10.03 -10.62
C ASN A 225 11.34 -11.17 -11.64
N GLY A 226 12.41 -11.98 -11.57
CA GLY A 226 12.57 -13.15 -12.44
C GLY A 226 11.46 -14.21 -12.24
N GLU A 227 11.08 -14.50 -10.99
CA GLU A 227 9.96 -15.40 -10.70
C GLU A 227 8.63 -14.80 -11.18
N ALA A 228 8.46 -13.48 -11.06
CA ALA A 228 7.25 -12.79 -11.52
C ALA A 228 7.11 -12.88 -13.04
N ARG A 229 8.19 -12.66 -13.80
CA ARG A 229 8.25 -12.84 -15.25
C ARG A 229 7.91 -14.26 -15.68
N ALA A 230 8.52 -15.25 -15.03
CA ALA A 230 8.24 -16.66 -15.34
C ALA A 230 6.77 -17.02 -15.08
N ALA A 231 6.21 -16.57 -13.96
CA ALA A 231 4.80 -16.80 -13.62
C ALA A 231 3.82 -16.08 -14.58
N LEU A 232 4.24 -14.95 -15.15
CA LEU A 232 3.42 -14.17 -16.09
C LEU A 232 3.09 -14.93 -17.38
N ALA A 233 3.93 -15.89 -17.78
CA ALA A 233 3.67 -16.76 -18.93
C ALA A 233 2.42 -17.63 -18.74
N GLY A 234 2.01 -17.90 -17.49
CA GLY A 234 0.77 -18.61 -17.17
C GLY A 234 -0.47 -17.71 -17.11
N VAL A 235 -0.33 -16.38 -17.24
CA VAL A 235 -1.45 -15.43 -17.14
C VAL A 235 -2.02 -15.17 -18.54
N THR A 236 -3.09 -15.88 -18.88
CA THR A 236 -3.77 -15.80 -20.19
C THR A 236 -4.93 -14.80 -20.24
N SER A 237 -5.31 -14.23 -19.10
CA SER A 237 -6.47 -13.35 -19.00
C SER A 237 -6.15 -11.91 -19.46
N ASP A 238 -7.10 -11.23 -20.10
CA ASP A 238 -7.01 -9.79 -20.41
C ASP A 238 -7.77 -8.92 -19.41
N ARG A 239 -8.09 -9.48 -18.23
CA ARG A 239 -8.70 -8.71 -17.15
C ARG A 239 -7.76 -7.59 -16.70
N LEU A 240 -8.35 -6.49 -16.23
CA LEU A 240 -7.65 -5.34 -15.66
C LEU A 240 -6.58 -5.73 -14.63
N VAL A 241 -6.84 -6.77 -13.83
CA VAL A 241 -5.87 -7.27 -12.85
C VAL A 241 -4.63 -7.90 -13.49
N ALA A 242 -4.79 -8.65 -14.58
CA ALA A 242 -3.69 -9.22 -15.35
C ALA A 242 -2.87 -8.12 -16.03
N VAL A 243 -3.53 -7.09 -16.59
CA VAL A 243 -2.84 -5.92 -17.16
C VAL A 243 -1.97 -5.22 -16.11
N ARG A 244 -2.50 -5.01 -14.90
CA ARG A 244 -1.73 -4.39 -13.81
C ARG A 244 -0.56 -5.24 -13.34
N LEU A 245 -0.73 -6.56 -13.28
CA LEU A 245 0.36 -7.48 -12.96
C LEU A 245 1.46 -7.44 -14.02
N ARG A 246 1.10 -7.49 -15.32
CA ARG A 246 2.05 -7.32 -16.44
C ARG A 246 2.78 -5.99 -16.31
N ALA A 247 2.05 -4.89 -16.16
CA ALA A 247 2.63 -3.56 -16.00
C ALA A 247 3.55 -3.45 -14.77
N ALA A 248 3.22 -4.09 -13.65
CA ALA A 248 4.10 -4.11 -12.47
C ALA A 248 5.43 -4.84 -12.73
N VAL A 249 5.39 -5.95 -13.48
CA VAL A 249 6.60 -6.66 -13.92
C VAL A 249 7.37 -5.83 -14.94
N ASP A 250 6.68 -5.19 -15.89
CA ASP A 250 7.29 -4.34 -16.92
C ASP A 250 8.00 -3.12 -16.31
N ILE A 251 7.39 -2.48 -15.31
CA ILE A 251 8.03 -1.43 -14.52
C ILE A 251 9.29 -1.97 -13.82
N ALA A 252 9.23 -3.16 -13.23
CA ALA A 252 10.37 -3.74 -12.53
C ALA A 252 11.56 -4.02 -13.46
N GLU A 253 11.27 -4.34 -14.73
CA GLU A 253 12.26 -4.64 -15.78
C GLU A 253 12.63 -3.44 -16.65
N GLY A 254 12.09 -2.25 -16.37
CA GLY A 254 12.44 -1.02 -17.08
C GLY A 254 11.69 -0.78 -18.39
N ARG A 255 10.69 -1.61 -18.72
CA ARG A 255 9.75 -1.41 -19.84
C ARG A 255 8.65 -0.42 -19.46
N TYR A 256 9.07 0.81 -19.16
CA TYR A 256 8.18 1.84 -18.59
C TYR A 256 7.14 2.34 -19.59
N ARG A 257 7.48 2.41 -20.88
CA ARG A 257 6.57 2.88 -21.92
C ARG A 257 5.43 1.87 -22.14
N GLU A 258 5.79 0.60 -22.28
CA GLU A 258 4.85 -0.51 -22.46
C GLU A 258 3.90 -0.62 -21.27
N ALA A 259 4.44 -0.50 -20.05
CA ALA A 259 3.62 -0.47 -18.83
C ALA A 259 2.65 0.71 -18.83
N LEU A 260 3.12 1.91 -19.19
CA LEU A 260 2.32 3.13 -19.24
C LEU A 260 1.17 3.01 -20.24
N ASP A 261 1.45 2.57 -21.46
CA ASP A 261 0.47 2.46 -22.53
C ASP A 261 -0.59 1.39 -22.20
N ALA A 262 -0.18 0.24 -21.68
CA ALA A 262 -1.10 -0.81 -21.22
C ALA A 262 -2.02 -0.31 -20.09
N LEU A 263 -1.48 0.43 -19.12
CA LEU A 263 -2.26 0.99 -18.02
C LEU A 263 -3.22 2.09 -18.48
N ARG A 264 -2.84 2.93 -19.45
CA ARG A 264 -3.73 3.95 -20.04
C ARG A 264 -4.91 3.32 -20.76
N LEU A 265 -4.64 2.31 -21.58
CA LEU A 265 -5.69 1.59 -22.30
C LEU A 265 -6.67 0.94 -21.32
N ALA A 266 -6.15 0.27 -20.29
CA ALA A 266 -6.97 -0.40 -19.28
C ALA A 266 -7.70 0.55 -18.33
N ARG A 267 -7.31 1.84 -18.27
CA ARG A 267 -7.94 2.86 -17.42
C ARG A 267 -9.34 3.22 -17.90
N VAL A 268 -9.61 3.10 -19.21
CA VAL A 268 -10.92 3.45 -19.82
C VAL A 268 -12.06 2.66 -19.19
N ASP A 269 -11.82 1.38 -18.91
CA ASP A 269 -12.83 0.46 -18.34
C ASP A 269 -12.70 0.30 -16.82
N ALA A 270 -11.77 1.02 -16.19
CA ALA A 270 -11.46 0.84 -14.78
C ALA A 270 -12.40 1.64 -13.87
N ASP A 271 -12.69 1.06 -12.70
CA ASP A 271 -13.32 1.79 -11.61
C ASP A 271 -12.38 2.91 -11.11
N PRO A 272 -12.77 4.20 -11.21
CA PRO A 272 -11.92 5.32 -10.81
C PRO A 272 -11.59 5.33 -9.31
N ALA A 273 -12.29 4.52 -8.50
CA ALA A 273 -12.04 4.40 -7.07
C ALA A 273 -10.89 3.46 -6.70
N GLU A 274 -10.24 2.78 -7.66
CA GLU A 274 -9.20 1.80 -7.36
C GLU A 274 -7.77 2.39 -7.44
N PRO A 275 -7.16 2.73 -6.30
CA PRO A 275 -5.89 3.47 -6.25
C PRO A 275 -4.70 2.68 -6.82
N GLY A 276 -4.76 1.35 -6.83
CA GLY A 276 -3.63 0.51 -7.24
C GLY A 276 -3.21 0.73 -8.70
N GLY A 277 -4.18 0.90 -9.61
CA GLY A 277 -3.91 1.20 -11.01
C GLY A 277 -3.26 2.58 -11.19
N GLU A 278 -3.78 3.58 -10.47
CA GLU A 278 -3.26 4.96 -10.50
C GLU A 278 -1.83 5.06 -9.95
N LEU A 279 -1.52 4.33 -8.88
CA LEU A 279 -0.15 4.26 -8.35
C LEU A 279 0.81 3.62 -9.37
N LEU A 280 0.39 2.56 -10.06
CA LEU A 280 1.22 1.95 -11.12
C LEU A 280 1.40 2.88 -12.32
N LEU A 281 0.36 3.63 -12.69
CA LEU A 281 0.39 4.60 -13.78
C LEU A 281 1.36 5.74 -13.49
N ALA A 282 1.26 6.34 -12.29
CA ALA A 282 2.19 7.36 -11.83
C ALA A 282 3.63 6.83 -11.78
N ARG A 283 3.81 5.59 -11.29
CA ARG A 283 5.11 4.94 -11.24
C ARG A 283 5.74 4.76 -12.62
N ALA A 284 4.99 4.22 -13.59
CA ALA A 284 5.47 4.03 -14.96
C ALA A 284 5.90 5.36 -15.60
N ALA A 285 5.08 6.40 -15.45
CA ALA A 285 5.37 7.74 -15.97
C ALA A 285 6.63 8.36 -15.34
N LEU A 286 6.73 8.36 -14.00
CA LEU A 286 7.87 8.96 -13.29
C LEU A 286 9.18 8.23 -13.58
N TYR A 287 9.17 6.90 -13.65
CA TYR A 287 10.40 6.14 -13.91
C TYR A 287 10.79 6.16 -15.38
N GLY A 288 9.81 6.20 -16.29
CA GLY A 288 10.10 6.43 -17.69
C GLY A 288 10.69 7.82 -17.95
N LEU A 289 10.26 8.85 -17.20
CA LEU A 289 10.94 10.16 -17.20
C LEU A 289 12.37 10.06 -16.68
N GLU A 290 12.57 9.47 -15.51
CA GLU A 290 13.90 9.31 -14.89
C GLU A 290 14.86 8.53 -15.80
N ALA A 291 14.36 7.56 -16.57
CA ALA A 291 15.13 6.77 -17.52
C ALA A 291 15.24 7.37 -18.93
N GLY A 292 14.61 8.52 -19.20
CA GLY A 292 14.58 9.16 -20.52
C GLY A 292 13.72 8.44 -21.57
N ALA A 293 12.91 7.46 -21.16
CA ALA A 293 12.00 6.71 -22.03
C ALA A 293 10.70 7.48 -22.34
N ILE A 294 10.36 8.48 -21.52
CA ILE A 294 9.14 9.30 -21.65
C ILE A 294 9.48 10.79 -21.64
N PRO A 295 8.98 11.59 -22.61
CA PRO A 295 9.10 13.03 -22.59
C PRO A 295 8.66 13.65 -21.26
N HIS A 296 9.40 14.66 -20.83
CA HIS A 296 9.18 15.34 -19.54
C HIS A 296 7.73 15.78 -19.32
N ASP A 297 7.18 16.52 -20.27
CA ASP A 297 5.84 17.12 -20.12
C ASP A 297 4.74 16.06 -20.10
N GLU A 298 4.88 15.01 -20.92
CA GLU A 298 3.96 13.87 -20.94
C GLU A 298 3.97 13.13 -19.60
N ALA A 299 5.17 12.83 -19.09
CA ALA A 299 5.34 12.06 -17.88
C ALA A 299 4.81 12.80 -16.65
N LEU A 300 5.16 14.09 -16.48
CA LEU A 300 4.70 14.88 -15.33
C LEU A 300 3.20 15.11 -15.36
N ALA A 301 2.60 15.36 -16.54
CA ALA A 301 1.16 15.52 -16.65
C ALA A 301 0.41 14.25 -16.23
N VAL A 302 0.86 13.08 -16.69
CA VAL A 302 0.21 11.80 -16.33
C VAL A 302 0.48 11.42 -14.88
N ALA A 303 1.72 11.57 -14.41
CA ALA A 303 2.07 11.27 -13.02
C ALA A 303 1.28 12.16 -12.05
N GLY A 304 1.21 13.47 -12.29
CA GLY A 304 0.48 14.41 -11.43
C GLY A 304 -1.01 14.07 -11.34
N ALA A 305 -1.66 13.78 -12.48
CA ALA A 305 -3.07 13.40 -12.49
C ALA A 305 -3.33 12.08 -11.74
N ALA A 306 -2.49 11.06 -11.96
CA ALA A 306 -2.60 9.77 -11.30
C ALA A 306 -2.29 9.83 -9.80
N SER A 307 -1.24 10.58 -9.41
CA SER A 307 -0.90 10.88 -8.00
C SER A 307 -2.04 11.58 -7.27
N ALA A 308 -2.66 12.59 -7.90
CA ALA A 308 -3.79 13.30 -7.31
C ALA A 308 -5.00 12.38 -7.07
N GLN A 309 -5.33 11.52 -8.04
CA GLN A 309 -6.41 10.55 -7.92
C GLN A 309 -6.14 9.50 -6.84
N ALA A 310 -4.92 8.93 -6.82
CA ALA A 310 -4.51 7.95 -5.80
C ALA A 310 -4.47 8.59 -4.39
N GLY A 311 -3.96 9.81 -4.28
CA GLY A 311 -3.89 10.58 -3.05
C GLY A 311 -5.27 10.96 -2.50
N GLY A 312 -6.22 11.29 -3.37
CA GLY A 312 -7.60 11.59 -2.99
C GLY A 312 -8.38 10.36 -2.53
N SER A 313 -8.23 9.24 -3.25
CA SER A 313 -8.95 7.98 -2.96
C SER A 313 -8.37 7.23 -1.75
N MET A 314 -7.04 7.12 -1.65
CA MET A 314 -6.37 6.35 -0.61
C MET A 314 -5.08 7.04 -0.09
N PRO A 315 -5.22 8.17 0.66
CA PRO A 315 -4.06 8.93 1.15
C PRO A 315 -3.14 8.13 2.07
N ARG A 316 -3.63 7.05 2.70
CA ARG A 316 -2.82 6.11 3.50
C ARG A 316 -1.82 5.38 2.62
N LEU A 317 -2.30 4.81 1.52
CA LEU A 317 -1.48 3.99 0.64
C LEU A 317 -0.48 4.87 -0.11
N TYR A 318 -0.93 6.01 -0.63
CA TYR A 318 -0.08 6.96 -1.37
C TYR A 318 1.19 7.36 -0.61
N VAL A 319 1.06 7.78 0.66
CA VAL A 319 2.21 8.20 1.48
C VAL A 319 3.14 7.06 1.91
N MET A 320 2.75 5.81 1.66
CA MET A 320 3.57 4.62 1.96
C MET A 320 4.35 4.13 0.73
N THR A 321 4.15 4.79 -0.43
CA THR A 321 4.90 4.55 -1.67
C THR A 321 6.01 5.58 -1.86
N GLU A 322 6.86 5.32 -2.84
CA GLU A 322 7.92 6.20 -3.31
C GLU A 322 7.46 7.31 -4.26
N ILE A 323 6.23 7.23 -4.77
CA ILE A 323 5.69 8.13 -5.79
C ILE A 323 5.77 9.61 -5.36
N PRO A 324 5.26 10.03 -4.17
CA PRO A 324 5.34 11.44 -3.77
C PRO A 324 6.79 11.93 -3.66
N ALA A 325 7.71 11.07 -3.22
CA ALA A 325 9.12 11.42 -3.13
C ALA A 325 9.79 11.53 -4.52
N THR A 326 9.41 10.66 -5.45
CA THR A 326 9.97 10.65 -6.82
C THR A 326 9.47 11.86 -7.61
N GLU A 327 8.19 12.20 -7.47
CA GLU A 327 7.61 13.42 -8.04
C GLU A 327 8.28 14.68 -7.47
N ALA A 328 8.50 14.75 -6.16
CA ALA A 328 9.27 15.85 -5.54
C ALA A 328 10.70 15.93 -6.07
N LEU A 329 11.37 14.80 -6.27
CA LEU A 329 12.73 14.76 -6.79
C LEU A 329 12.81 15.30 -8.23
N LEU A 330 11.95 14.80 -9.11
CA LEU A 330 11.94 15.16 -10.54
C LEU A 330 11.43 16.59 -10.79
N THR A 331 10.72 17.19 -9.83
CA THR A 331 10.31 18.60 -9.85
C THR A 331 11.31 19.53 -9.15
N GLY A 332 12.53 19.06 -8.85
CA GLY A 332 13.61 19.87 -8.27
C GLY A 332 13.52 20.10 -6.76
N ARG A 333 12.55 19.48 -6.06
CA ARG A 333 12.35 19.61 -4.60
C ARG A 333 13.10 18.52 -3.83
N ALA A 334 14.42 18.44 -4.02
CA ALA A 334 15.25 17.34 -3.51
C ALA A 334 15.23 17.17 -1.98
N ALA A 335 15.20 18.26 -1.21
CA ALA A 335 15.13 18.18 0.25
C ALA A 335 13.80 17.59 0.75
N GLU A 336 12.69 17.93 0.09
CA GLU A 336 11.38 17.36 0.39
C GLU A 336 11.33 15.89 -0.03
N ALA A 337 11.85 15.56 -1.22
CA ALA A 337 11.98 14.19 -1.70
C ALA A 337 12.74 13.31 -0.70
N LEU A 338 13.84 13.81 -0.12
CA LEU A 338 14.62 13.11 0.90
C LEU A 338 13.76 12.78 2.14
N ALA A 339 12.99 13.74 2.65
CA ALA A 339 12.10 13.55 3.81
C ALA A 339 10.95 12.57 3.52
N LEU A 340 10.33 12.70 2.35
CA LEU A 340 9.26 11.82 1.89
C LEU A 340 9.77 10.38 1.68
N ALA A 341 10.92 10.20 1.02
CA ALA A 341 11.51 8.88 0.77
C ALA A 341 11.93 8.18 2.07
N ARG A 342 12.46 8.91 3.06
CA ARG A 342 12.73 8.35 4.40
C ARG A 342 11.46 7.84 5.07
N THR A 343 10.36 8.60 4.96
CA THR A 343 9.07 8.22 5.51
C THR A 343 8.49 7.01 4.79
N GLY A 344 8.51 7.03 3.46
CA GLY A 344 8.08 5.92 2.61
C GLY A 344 8.85 4.65 2.96
N ALA A 345 10.18 4.69 2.97
CA ALA A 345 11.02 3.52 3.25
C ALA A 345 10.77 2.93 4.65
N ARG A 346 10.36 3.72 5.64
CA ARG A 346 9.96 3.20 6.97
C ARG A 346 8.61 2.51 6.93
N ARG A 347 7.69 2.99 6.07
CA ARG A 347 6.29 2.58 6.02
C ARG A 347 5.94 1.61 4.89
N SER A 348 6.83 1.35 3.93
CA SER A 348 6.56 0.44 2.82
C SER A 348 6.10 -0.93 3.35
N THR A 349 5.03 -1.43 2.75
CA THR A 349 4.36 -2.67 3.14
C THR A 349 5.06 -3.90 2.58
N ASP A 350 5.58 -3.83 1.37
CA ASP A 350 6.19 -4.95 0.63
C ASP A 350 7.64 -4.63 0.21
N LEU A 351 8.36 -5.64 -0.29
CA LEU A 351 9.78 -5.51 -0.61
C LEU A 351 10.03 -4.71 -1.89
N GLN A 352 9.16 -4.82 -2.88
CA GLN A 352 9.30 -4.10 -4.15
C GLN A 352 9.13 -2.60 -3.92
N THR A 353 8.03 -2.20 -3.29
CA THR A 353 7.80 -0.80 -2.91
C THR A 353 8.94 -0.28 -2.04
N ARG A 354 9.46 -1.09 -1.11
CA ARG A 354 10.61 -0.71 -0.29
C ARG A 354 11.89 -0.49 -1.11
N ALA A 355 12.22 -1.41 -2.02
CA ALA A 355 13.40 -1.30 -2.87
C ALA A 355 13.32 -0.07 -3.79
N LEU A 356 12.16 0.16 -4.40
CA LEU A 356 11.86 1.36 -5.20
C LEU A 356 11.99 2.64 -4.37
N THR A 357 11.48 2.64 -3.13
CA THR A 357 11.62 3.80 -2.23
C THR A 357 13.06 4.05 -1.82
N LEU A 358 13.85 2.99 -1.62
CA LEU A 358 15.30 3.12 -1.35
C LEU A 358 16.05 3.66 -2.57
N CYS A 359 15.65 3.30 -3.80
CA CYS A 359 16.19 3.91 -5.02
C CYS A 359 15.93 5.43 -5.05
N THR A 360 14.69 5.85 -4.81
CA THR A 360 14.35 7.29 -4.72
C THR A 360 15.11 7.99 -3.58
N LEU A 361 15.28 7.32 -2.43
CA LEU A 361 16.04 7.87 -1.31
C LEU A 361 17.52 8.08 -1.68
N ALA A 362 18.14 7.09 -2.34
CA ALA A 362 19.53 7.18 -2.79
C ALA A 362 19.72 8.30 -3.82
N ALA A 363 18.79 8.43 -4.78
CA ALA A 363 18.81 9.51 -5.75
C ALA A 363 18.67 10.89 -5.07
N ALA A 364 17.74 11.03 -4.12
CA ALA A 364 17.59 12.27 -3.35
C ALA A 364 18.85 12.60 -2.53
N GLN A 365 19.48 11.61 -1.89
CA GLN A 365 20.74 11.79 -1.16
C GLN A 365 21.86 12.31 -2.06
N SER A 366 22.01 11.72 -3.25
CA SER A 366 22.98 12.16 -4.26
C SER A 366 22.75 13.62 -4.67
N VAL A 367 21.50 13.97 -5.02
CA VAL A 367 21.14 15.34 -5.39
C VAL A 367 21.35 16.30 -4.20
N THR A 368 21.18 15.88 -2.96
CA THR A 368 21.49 16.73 -1.79
C THR A 368 22.97 16.75 -1.39
N GLY A 369 23.85 16.02 -2.09
CA GLY A 369 25.30 16.02 -1.86
C GLY A 369 25.82 14.94 -0.90
N ASP A 370 24.96 14.08 -0.35
CA ASP A 370 25.35 12.99 0.56
C ASP A 370 25.66 11.70 -0.23
N GLN A 371 26.76 11.72 -0.97
CA GLN A 371 27.19 10.60 -1.84
C GLN A 371 27.47 9.29 -1.07
N PRO A 372 28.15 9.30 0.09
CA PRO A 372 28.36 8.08 0.87
C PRO A 372 27.05 7.41 1.27
N ALA A 373 26.08 8.19 1.75
CA ALA A 373 24.78 7.63 2.12
C ALA A 373 23.97 7.19 0.89
N ALA A 374 24.06 7.89 -0.24
CA ALA A 374 23.42 7.49 -1.49
C ALA A 374 23.87 6.09 -1.93
N ARG A 375 25.19 5.85 -1.97
CA ARG A 375 25.75 4.52 -2.33
C ARG A 375 25.33 3.43 -1.35
N ALA A 376 25.39 3.71 -0.05
CA ALA A 376 24.96 2.76 0.98
C ALA A 376 23.46 2.42 0.88
N THR A 377 22.62 3.41 0.59
CA THR A 377 21.17 3.21 0.40
C THR A 377 20.89 2.41 -0.87
N LEU A 378 21.58 2.71 -1.98
CA LEU A 378 21.43 1.95 -3.23
C LEU A 378 21.86 0.49 -3.06
N ALA A 379 22.95 0.23 -2.34
CA ALA A 379 23.37 -1.13 -2.01
C ALA A 379 22.29 -1.91 -1.23
N ARG A 380 21.58 -1.24 -0.31
CA ARG A 380 20.42 -1.84 0.39
C ARG A 380 19.25 -2.11 -0.54
N ALA A 381 18.98 -1.23 -1.50
CA ALA A 381 17.94 -1.47 -2.52
C ALA A 381 18.30 -2.71 -3.36
N ARG A 382 19.54 -2.81 -3.83
CA ARG A 382 20.07 -3.94 -4.60
C ARG A 382 20.01 -5.25 -3.83
N ALA A 383 20.30 -5.23 -2.53
CA ALA A 383 20.18 -6.42 -1.68
C ALA A 383 18.73 -6.93 -1.53
N LEU A 384 17.72 -6.05 -1.68
CA LEU A 384 16.31 -6.44 -1.64
C LEU A 384 15.77 -6.89 -2.99
N ALA A 385 16.20 -6.26 -4.08
CA ALA A 385 15.66 -6.44 -5.42
C ALA A 385 16.78 -6.35 -6.47
N PRO A 386 17.65 -7.37 -6.60
CA PRO A 386 18.85 -7.28 -7.43
C PRO A 386 18.54 -7.05 -8.92
N ASP A 387 17.41 -7.59 -9.39
CA ASP A 387 16.99 -7.55 -10.79
C ASP A 387 16.13 -6.31 -11.12
N LEU A 388 16.12 -5.30 -10.25
CA LEU A 388 15.31 -4.10 -10.46
C LEU A 388 16.01 -3.14 -11.42
N ALA A 389 15.44 -2.92 -12.61
CA ALA A 389 16.06 -2.11 -13.67
C ALA A 389 16.41 -0.68 -13.22
N ARG A 390 15.55 -0.09 -12.38
CA ARG A 390 15.75 1.27 -11.83
C ARG A 390 17.06 1.43 -11.04
N LEU A 391 17.66 0.35 -10.52
CA LEU A 391 18.96 0.41 -9.85
C LEU A 391 20.04 1.00 -10.74
N ALA A 392 20.09 0.59 -12.01
CA ALA A 392 21.10 1.05 -12.96
C ALA A 392 20.92 2.55 -13.30
N THR A 393 19.66 3.02 -13.40
CA THR A 393 19.35 4.45 -13.60
C THR A 393 19.87 5.28 -12.42
N VAL A 394 19.60 4.86 -11.19
CA VAL A 394 20.03 5.59 -9.99
C VAL A 394 21.54 5.50 -9.78
N GLU A 395 22.17 4.37 -10.10
CA GLU A 395 23.63 4.21 -10.05
C GLU A 395 24.35 5.18 -10.99
N ARG A 396 23.83 5.34 -12.20
CA ARG A 396 24.32 6.32 -13.17
C ARG A 396 24.22 7.74 -12.61
N LEU A 397 23.04 8.09 -12.09
CA LEU A 397 22.80 9.40 -11.46
C LEU A 397 23.76 9.68 -10.29
N ILE A 398 24.03 8.69 -9.43
CA ILE A 398 25.00 8.81 -8.34
C ILE A 398 26.44 9.03 -8.84
N THR A 399 26.78 8.42 -9.97
CA THR A 399 28.14 8.47 -10.53
C THR A 399 28.39 9.76 -11.33
N GLU A 400 27.38 10.25 -12.06
CA GLU A 400 27.53 11.39 -12.98
C GLU A 400 27.29 12.75 -12.31
N LEU A 401 26.41 12.86 -11.31
CA LEU A 401 26.10 14.13 -10.64
C LEU A 401 27.31 14.84 -9.97
N PRO A 402 28.24 14.14 -9.30
CA PRO A 402 29.42 14.80 -8.74
C PRO A 402 30.26 15.51 -9.80
N LEU A 403 30.35 14.93 -11.00
CA LEU A 403 31.19 15.44 -12.09
C LEU A 403 30.63 16.74 -12.72
N THR A 404 29.32 16.96 -12.63
CA THR A 404 28.69 18.20 -13.13
C THR A 404 28.73 19.33 -12.11
N ARG A 405 28.81 19.03 -10.80
CA ARG A 405 28.96 20.06 -9.76
C ARG A 405 30.35 20.68 -9.71
N ASP A 406 31.40 19.91 -9.94
CA ASP A 406 32.79 20.40 -9.89
C ASP A 406 33.17 21.24 -11.13
N ARG A 407 32.28 21.36 -12.12
CA ARG A 407 32.48 22.13 -13.37
C ARG A 407 31.73 23.46 -13.42
N VAL A 408 30.92 23.76 -12.41
CA VAL A 408 30.18 25.02 -12.25
C VAL A 408 30.78 25.78 -11.08
#